data_AF-A0A8X6QZT7-F1
#
_entry.id   AF-A0A8X6QZT7-F1
#
_cell.length_a   1.000
_cell.length_b   1.000
_cell.length_c   1.000
_cell.angle_alpha   90.00
_cell.angle_beta   90.00
_cell.angle_gamma   90.00
#
_symmetry.space_group_name_H-M   'P 1'
#
loop_
_entity.id
_entity.type
_entity.pdbx_description
1 polymer ?
#
loop_
_entity_poly.entity_id
_entity_poly.type
_entity_poly.pdbx_seq_one_letter_code
_entity_poly.pdbx_strand_id
1 'polypeptide(L)'
;REIVGPEHQTVVGLIIQSGWSIGFVTLVGVAWFFRNWFWLQLVIAMSFVPLAFTFGIIPESPRWLLTRGKTKKLEKLLTTAASINGRKAEEESKDLKQLNNKHE
;
A
#
# COMPACT_ATOMS: atom_id res chain seq x y z
N ARG A 1 -1.38 -10.86 2.31
CA ARG A 1 -0.74 -11.48 1.11
C ARG A 1 -1.49 -11.06 -0.16
N GLU A 2 -1.78 -9.77 -0.31
CA GLU A 2 -2.80 -9.32 -1.28
C GLU A 2 -2.20 -8.55 -2.46
N ILE A 3 -0.97 -8.05 -2.28
CA ILE A 3 -0.30 -7.17 -3.25
C ILE A 3 1.12 -7.67 -3.57
N VAL A 4 1.66 -8.58 -2.75
CA VAL A 4 3.06 -9.06 -2.86
C VAL A 4 3.07 -10.58 -2.74
N GLY A 5 3.69 -11.26 -3.70
CA GLY A 5 3.88 -12.70 -3.72
C GLY A 5 4.69 -13.20 -2.50
N PRO A 6 4.49 -14.45 -2.05
CA PRO A 6 5.14 -15.00 -0.85
C PRO A 6 6.67 -14.91 -0.87
N GLU A 7 7.28 -14.94 -2.05
CA GLU A 7 8.72 -14.84 -2.25
C GLU A 7 9.30 -13.45 -1.93
N HIS A 8 8.53 -12.38 -2.13
CA HIS A 8 9.01 -11.01 -1.91
C HIS A 8 8.54 -10.39 -0.59
N GLN A 9 7.74 -11.11 0.19
CA GLN A 9 7.18 -10.60 1.46
C GLN A 9 8.26 -10.22 2.48
N THR A 10 9.32 -11.04 2.60
CA THR A 10 10.43 -10.78 3.52
C THR A 10 11.22 -9.54 3.11
N VAL A 11 11.49 -9.39 1.82
CA VAL A 11 12.24 -8.24 1.28
C VAL A 11 11.46 -6.95 1.45
N VAL A 12 10.16 -6.95 1.12
CA VAL A 12 9.29 -5.79 1.32
C VAL A 12 9.19 -5.44 2.81
N GLY A 13 9.03 -6.44 3.69
CA GLY A 13 9.04 -6.23 5.13
C GLY A 13 10.35 -5.60 5.61
N LEU A 14 11.50 -6.07 5.11
CA LEU A 14 12.81 -5.52 5.46
C LEU A 14 12.97 -4.07 4.98
N ILE A 15 12.51 -3.74 3.78
CA ILE A 15 12.55 -2.37 3.24
C ILE A 15 11.68 -1.43 4.08
N ILE A 16 10.50 -1.89 4.49
CA ILE A 16 9.62 -1.10 5.37
C ILE A 16 10.33 -0.85 6.71
N GLN A 17 10.88 -1.90 7.34
CA GLN A 17 11.56 -1.80 8.63
C GLN A 17 12.83 -0.94 8.57
N SER A 18 13.59 -1.00 7.48
CA SER A 18 14.75 -0.12 7.29
C SER A 18 14.32 1.34 7.15
N GLY A 19 13.24 1.61 6.41
CA GLY A 19 12.63 2.94 6.33
C GLY A 19 12.23 3.49 7.70
N TRP A 20 11.60 2.68 8.56
CA TRP A 20 11.30 3.06 9.95
C TRP A 20 12.55 3.42 10.75
N SER A 21 13.59 2.59 10.64
CA SER A 21 14.86 2.80 11.34
C SER A 21 15.51 4.12 10.94
N ILE A 22 15.56 4.41 9.64
CA ILE A 22 16.08 5.68 9.10
C ILE A 22 15.26 6.87 9.60
N GLY A 23 13.93 6.74 9.62
CA GLY A 23 13.02 7.76 10.14
C GLY A 23 13.32 8.11 11.59
N PHE A 24 13.53 7.12 12.46
CA PHE A 24 13.88 7.36 13.86
C PHE A 24 15.25 8.02 14.04
N VAL A 25 16.28 7.56 13.32
CA VAL A 25 17.61 8.18 13.39
C VAL A 25 17.56 9.64 12.95
N THR A 26 16.83 9.92 11.87
CA THR A 26 16.63 11.29 11.36
C THR A 26 15.88 12.14 12.38
N LEU A 27 14.83 11.61 13.01
CA LEU A 27 14.05 12.32 14.03
C LEU A 27 14.92 12.70 15.24
N VAL A 28 15.79 11.79 15.70
CA VAL A 28 16.75 12.07 16.78
C VAL A 28 17.74 13.17 16.37
N GLY A 29 18.25 13.14 15.14
CA GLY A 29 19.13 14.19 14.60
C GLY A 29 18.46 15.57 14.56
N VAL A 30 17.20 15.62 14.09
CA VAL A 30 16.39 16.85 14.06
C VAL A 30 16.11 17.35 15.49
N ALA A 31 15.79 16.45 16.42
CA ALA A 31 15.56 16.80 17.83
C ALA A 31 16.81 17.36 18.52
N TRP A 32 17.99 16.88 18.14
CA TRP A 32 19.24 17.42 18.65
C TRP A 32 19.53 18.83 18.12
N PHE A 33 19.20 19.10 16.86
CA PHE A 33 19.41 20.40 16.23
C PHE A 33 18.39 21.46 16.71
N PHE A 34 17.11 21.09 16.81
CA PHE A 34 16.05 21.99 17.26
C PHE A 34 15.71 21.76 18.73
N ARG A 35 16.31 22.57 19.61
CA ARG A 35 16.01 22.55 21.05
C ARG A 35 14.59 23.03 21.39
N ASN A 36 13.96 23.77 20.49
CA ASN A 36 12.61 24.31 20.66
C ASN A 36 11.54 23.30 20.20
N TRP A 37 10.69 22.87 21.12
CA TRP A 37 9.67 21.85 20.90
C TRP A 37 8.64 22.20 19.81
N PHE A 38 8.35 23.50 19.61
CA PHE A 38 7.42 23.95 18.57
C PHE A 38 7.90 23.61 17.16
N TRP A 39 9.18 23.86 16.86
CA TRP A 39 9.76 23.56 15.55
C TRP A 39 9.82 22.05 15.30
N LEU A 40 10.06 21.26 16.35
CA LEU A 40 10.02 19.80 16.27
C LEU A 40 8.63 19.30 15.85
N GLN A 41 7.57 19.79 16.49
CA GLN A 41 6.18 19.43 16.15
C GLN A 41 5.82 19.82 14.72
N LEU A 42 6.28 20.98 14.25
CA LEU A 42 6.02 21.44 12.89
C LEU A 42 6.71 20.57 11.84
N VAL A 43 7.97 20.17 12.06
CA VAL A 43 8.70 19.25 11.16
C VAL A 43 8.03 17.88 11.12
N ILE A 44 7.60 17.35 12.26
CA ILE A 44 6.87 16.09 12.35
C ILE A 44 5.57 16.19 11.55
N ALA A 45 4.76 17.22 11.77
CA ALA A 45 3.50 17.44 11.05
C ALA A 45 3.73 17.56 9.52
N MET A 46 4.77 18.30 9.12
CA MET A 46 5.13 18.46 7.71
C MET A 46 5.55 17.14 7.07
N SER A 47 6.19 16.24 7.82
CA SER A 47 6.59 14.91 7.34
C SER A 47 5.39 14.01 7.01
N PHE A 48 4.21 14.30 7.55
CA PHE A 48 2.96 13.60 7.21
C PHE A 48 2.26 14.14 5.95
N VAL A 49 2.62 15.33 5.48
CA VAL A 49 1.99 15.94 4.28
C VAL A 49 2.20 15.08 3.02
N PRO A 50 3.39 14.53 2.74
CA PRO A 50 3.59 13.61 1.62
C PRO A 50 2.68 12.36 1.68
N LEU A 51 2.40 11.85 2.88
CA LEU A 51 1.49 10.69 3.05
C LEU A 51 0.05 11.01 2.63
N ALA A 52 -0.40 12.26 2.77
CA ALA A 52 -1.71 12.66 2.30
C ALA A 52 -1.80 12.60 0.76
N PHE A 53 -0.72 12.93 0.05
CA PHE A 53 -0.67 12.85 -1.41
C PHE A 53 -0.66 11.41 -1.93
N THR A 54 -0.06 10.46 -1.20
CA THR A 54 -0.04 9.06 -1.62
C THR A 54 -1.43 8.40 -1.55
N PHE A 55 -2.35 8.93 -0.74
CA PHE A 55 -3.72 8.43 -0.65
C PHE A 55 -4.48 8.48 -1.99
N GLY A 56 -4.16 9.45 -2.86
CA GLY A 56 -4.78 9.54 -4.19
C GLY A 56 -4.18 8.60 -5.25
N ILE A 57 -3.00 8.03 -4.98
CA ILE A 57 -2.24 7.21 -5.93
C ILE A 57 -2.45 5.72 -5.67
N ILE A 58 -2.67 5.34 -4.41
CA ILE A 58 -2.81 3.93 -4.03
C ILE A 58 -4.21 3.44 -4.43
N PRO A 59 -4.33 2.43 -5.31
CA PRO A 59 -5.62 1.85 -5.65
C PRO A 59 -6.30 1.24 -4.41
N GLU A 60 -7.62 1.30 -4.36
CA GLU A 60 -8.42 0.65 -3.32
C GLU A 60 -8.08 -0.86 -3.23
N SER A 61 -8.12 -1.42 -2.00
CA SER A 61 -7.72 -2.82 -1.82
C SER A 61 -8.69 -3.79 -2.51
N PRO A 62 -8.17 -4.80 -3.26
CA PRO A 62 -9.01 -5.76 -3.98
C PRO A 62 -10.01 -6.51 -3.10
N ARG A 63 -9.63 -6.90 -1.86
CA ARG A 63 -10.57 -7.57 -0.94
C ARG A 63 -11.65 -6.65 -0.40
N TRP A 64 -11.38 -5.36 -0.21
CA TRP A 64 -12.42 -4.43 0.20
C TRP A 64 -13.48 -4.28 -0.89
N LEU A 65 -13.05 -4.24 -2.15
CA LEU A 65 -13.96 -4.23 -3.29
C LEU A 65 -14.75 -5.55 -3.41
N LEU A 66 -14.10 -6.70 -3.15
CA LEU A 66 -14.74 -8.02 -3.14
C LEU A 66 -15.82 -8.13 -2.04
N THR A 67 -15.48 -7.80 -0.80
CA THR A 67 -16.41 -7.86 0.35
C THR A 67 -17.56 -6.86 0.27
N ARG A 68 -17.38 -5.74 -0.44
CA ARG A 68 -18.44 -4.76 -0.72
C ARG A 68 -19.29 -5.10 -1.94
N GLY A 69 -19.07 -6.25 -2.59
CA GLY A 69 -19.82 -6.67 -3.79
C GLY A 69 -19.60 -5.77 -5.00
N LYS A 70 -18.54 -4.94 -5.03
CA LYS A 70 -18.26 -3.98 -6.11
C LYS A 70 -17.47 -4.64 -7.24
N THR A 71 -18.03 -5.70 -7.81
CA THR A 71 -17.40 -6.56 -8.83
C THR A 71 -16.93 -5.80 -10.07
N LYS A 72 -17.72 -4.84 -10.58
CA LYS A 72 -17.34 -4.01 -11.75
C LYS A 72 -16.08 -3.17 -11.53
N LYS A 73 -15.89 -2.60 -10.33
CA LYS A 73 -14.68 -1.83 -10.01
C LYS A 73 -13.47 -2.75 -9.84
N LEU A 74 -13.70 -3.91 -9.24
CA LEU A 74 -12.68 -4.94 -9.05
C LEU A 74 -12.15 -5.47 -10.39
N GLU A 75 -13.03 -5.80 -11.34
CA GLU A 75 -12.65 -6.24 -12.68
C GLU A 75 -11.80 -5.20 -13.40
N LYS A 76 -12.19 -3.92 -13.37
CA LYS A 76 -11.42 -2.83 -14.00
C LYS A 76 -10.03 -2.66 -13.35
N LEU A 77 -9.96 -2.80 -12.03
CA LEU A 77 -8.69 -2.72 -11.29
C LEU A 77 -7.76 -3.87 -11.71
N LEU A 78 -8.30 -5.09 -11.76
CA LEU A 78 -7.54 -6.29 -12.11
C LEU A 78 -7.13 -6.31 -13.58
N THR A 79 -7.99 -5.88 -14.51
CA THR A 79 -7.59 -5.77 -15.94
C THR A 79 -6.45 -4.77 -16.12
N THR A 80 -6.45 -3.68 -15.35
CA THR A 80 -5.36 -2.69 -15.37
C THR A 80 -4.09 -3.27 -14.78
N ALA A 81 -4.18 -3.97 -13.63
CA ALA A 81 -3.05 -4.64 -13.01
C ALA A 81 -2.47 -5.76 -13.89
N ALA A 82 -3.32 -6.54 -14.56
CA ALA A 82 -2.94 -7.59 -15.49
C ALA A 82 -2.21 -7.04 -16.72
N SER A 83 -2.65 -5.90 -17.25
CA SER A 83 -1.94 -5.18 -18.33
C SER A 83 -0.55 -4.71 -17.90
N ILE A 84 -0.39 -4.27 -16.65
CA ILE A 84 0.90 -3.82 -16.11
C ILE A 84 1.82 -5.02 -15.85
N ASN A 85 1.26 -6.14 -15.37
CA ASN A 85 2.00 -7.37 -15.06
C ASN A 85 2.20 -8.31 -16.26
N GLY A 86 1.72 -7.94 -17.45
CA GLY A 86 1.82 -8.76 -18.66
C GLY A 86 1.07 -10.10 -18.61
N ARG A 87 0.11 -10.27 -17.68
CA ARG A 87 -0.70 -11.49 -17.56
C ARG A 87 -2.03 -11.33 -18.30
N LYS A 88 -2.57 -12.43 -18.84
CA LYS A 88 -3.89 -12.42 -19.50
C LYS A 88 -4.98 -12.22 -18.44
N ALA A 89 -5.77 -11.15 -18.59
CA ALA A 89 -6.89 -10.80 -17.70
C ALA A 89 -7.95 -11.92 -17.52
N GLU A 90 -7.96 -12.90 -18.43
CA GLU A 90 -8.89 -14.02 -18.43
C GLU A 90 -8.64 -15.02 -17.28
N GLU A 91 -7.38 -15.21 -16.85
CA GLU A 91 -7.04 -16.11 -15.73
C GLU A 91 -7.51 -15.55 -14.38
N GLU A 92 -7.27 -14.26 -14.11
CA GLU A 92 -7.73 -13.63 -12.87
C GLU A 92 -9.26 -13.54 -12.79
N SER A 93 -9.96 -13.36 -13.92
CA SER A 93 -11.42 -13.37 -13.95
C SER A 93 -12.03 -14.72 -13.54
N LYS A 94 -11.35 -15.83 -13.85
CA LYS A 94 -11.75 -17.19 -13.42
C LYS A 94 -11.51 -17.39 -11.94
N ASP A 95 -10.37 -16.92 -11.43
CA ASP A 95 -10.05 -16.97 -9.99
C ASP A 95 -11.04 -16.16 -9.15
N LEU A 96 -11.47 -14.98 -9.63
CA LEU A 96 -12.51 -14.19 -8.98
C LEU A 96 -13.85 -14.91 -8.89
N LYS A 97 -14.27 -15.56 -9.98
CA LYS A 97 -15.52 -16.35 -10.01
C LYS A 97 -15.44 -17.55 -9.06
N GLN A 98 -14.28 -18.20 -8.96
CA GLN A 98 -14.05 -19.29 -8.01
C GLN A 98 -14.06 -18.80 -6.55
N LEU A 99 -13.49 -17.63 -6.26
CA LEU A 99 -13.50 -17.04 -4.91
C LEU A 99 -14.89 -16.58 -4.49
N ASN A 100 -15.70 -16.03 -5.41
CA ASN A 100 -17.07 -15.63 -5.12
C ASN A 100 -17.97 -16.84 -4.82
N ASN A 101 -17.88 -17.91 -5.61
CA ASN A 101 -18.65 -19.15 -5.39
C ASN A 101 -18.29 -19.91 -4.11
N LYS A 102 -17.15 -19.61 -3.48
CA LYS A 102 -16.72 -20.25 -2.22
C LYS A 102 -17.23 -19.50 -0.98
N HIS A 103 -17.79 -18.30 -1.19
CA HIS A 103 -18.32 -17.43 -0.15
C HIS A 103 -19.86 -17.33 -0.16
N GLU A 104 -20.54 -17.95 -1.14
CA GLU A 104 -21.96 -18.34 -1.08
C GLU A 104 -22.10 -19.76 -0.50
#